data_AF-A0A4W6CJT2-F1
#
_entry.id   AF-A0A4W6CJT2-F1
#
_cell.length_a   1.000
_cell.length_b   1.000
_cell.length_c   1.000
_cell.angle_alpha   90.00
_cell.angle_beta   90.00
_cell.angle_gamma   90.00
#
_symmetry.space_group_name_H-M   'P 1'
#
loop_
_entity.id
_entity.type
_entity.pdbx_description
1 polymer ?
#
loop_
_entity_poly.entity_id
_entity_poly.type
_entity_poly.pdbx_seq_one_letter_code
_entity_poly.pdbx_strand_id
1 'polypeptide(L)'
;MTEWDMFVMCYYELADHQCCSTLPITVYKPPDSVSISFRNHSGPLLEGHQYTLQCEVHNVAPVENLIVTFYRGQTALGQLQSNNTEKKPVTEIFTLSINTSKEDDGVQYWCEAKLQLGPEGPQPPIVLSSHQRIRATVLCESDSKQTHTSVFSQEVKLFICMTPSTSSTPTPSFSMCFMFLLFSLV
;
A
#
# COMPACT_ATOMS: atom_id res chain seq x y z
N MET A 1 13.33 0.84 31.51
CA MET A 1 13.44 -0.26 30.53
C MET A 1 12.16 -1.04 30.62
N THR A 2 11.37 -1.14 29.56
CA THR A 2 10.11 -1.90 29.54
C THR A 2 10.41 -3.36 29.22
N GLU A 3 9.88 -4.28 30.01
CA GLU A 3 9.97 -5.71 29.76
C GLU A 3 8.82 -6.14 28.84
N TRP A 4 9.15 -6.72 27.68
CA TRP A 4 8.20 -7.07 26.61
C TRP A 4 7.79 -8.54 26.63
N ASP A 5 8.51 -9.36 27.39
CA ASP A 5 8.18 -10.75 27.63
C ASP A 5 7.89 -10.93 29.12
N MET A 6 6.61 -10.89 29.48
CA MET A 6 6.19 -11.00 30.87
C MET A 6 5.06 -12.03 30.98
N PHE A 7 5.11 -12.78 32.07
CA PHE A 7 4.06 -13.69 32.47
C PHE A 7 3.79 -13.51 33.96
N VAL A 8 2.55 -13.75 34.37
CA VAL A 8 2.18 -13.76 35.79
C VAL A 8 2.01 -15.21 36.23
N MET A 9 2.65 -15.56 37.34
CA MET A 9 2.51 -16.86 37.98
C MET A 9 1.60 -16.71 39.19
N CYS A 10 0.46 -17.39 39.16
CA CYS A 10 -0.45 -17.51 40.29
C CYS A 10 -0.16 -18.82 41.03
N TYR A 11 0.06 -18.76 42.35
CA TYR A 11 0.26 -19.94 43.19
C TYR A 11 -0.98 -20.19 44.05
N TYR A 12 -1.34 -21.46 44.22
CA TYR A 12 -2.45 -21.86 45.08
C TYR A 12 -2.22 -23.26 45.67
N GLU A 13 -2.76 -23.50 46.85
CA GLU A 13 -2.66 -24.78 47.54
C GLU A 13 -3.82 -25.69 47.16
N LEU A 14 -3.50 -26.95 46.85
CA LEU A 14 -4.47 -28.05 46.87
C LEU A 14 -4.15 -28.96 48.05
N ALA A 15 -5.10 -29.84 48.40
CA ALA A 15 -5.04 -30.67 49.61
C ALA A 15 -3.71 -31.39 49.84
N ASP A 16 -3.04 -31.82 48.75
CA ASP A 16 -1.83 -32.65 48.83
C ASP A 16 -0.57 -32.00 48.22
N HIS A 17 -0.67 -30.83 47.58
CA HIS A 17 0.48 -30.13 46.98
C HIS A 17 0.20 -28.65 46.66
N GLN A 18 1.27 -27.85 46.57
CA GLN A 18 1.21 -26.49 46.01
C GLN A 18 1.23 -26.54 44.47
N CYS A 19 0.32 -25.83 43.82
CA CYS A 19 0.24 -25.72 42.37
C CYS A 19 0.46 -24.28 41.91
N CYS A 20 0.62 -24.11 40.60
CA CYS A 20 0.76 -22.82 39.95
C CYS A 20 0.06 -22.78 38.60
N SER A 21 -0.28 -21.57 38.16
CA SER A 21 -0.82 -21.31 36.81
C SER A 21 -0.15 -20.09 36.23
N THR A 22 0.24 -20.17 34.96
CA THR A 22 0.88 -19.08 34.22
C THR A 22 -0.14 -18.38 33.35
N LEU A 23 -0.31 -17.08 33.55
CA LEU A 23 -1.11 -16.22 32.69
C LEU A 23 -0.19 -15.43 31.76
N PRO A 24 -0.27 -15.61 30.43
CA PRO A 24 0.50 -14.81 29.49
C PRO A 24 -0.02 -13.37 29.45
N ILE A 25 0.90 -12.40 29.40
CA ILE A 25 0.58 -10.98 29.24
C ILE A 25 1.19 -10.46 27.95
N THR A 26 0.38 -9.79 27.14
CA THR A 26 0.85 -9.11 25.92
C THR A 26 1.02 -7.63 26.18
N VAL A 27 2.26 -7.15 26.18
CA VAL A 27 2.57 -5.72 26.17
C VAL A 27 2.57 -5.25 24.72
N TYR A 28 1.82 -4.19 24.42
CA TYR A 28 1.67 -3.69 23.06
C TYR A 28 2.04 -2.22 22.94
N LYS A 29 2.36 -1.81 21.72
CA LYS A 29 2.64 -0.43 21.35
C LYS A 29 2.06 -0.15 19.96
N PRO A 30 1.18 0.85 19.80
CA PRO A 30 0.74 1.33 18.50
C PRO A 30 1.93 1.76 17.61
N PRO A 31 1.80 1.67 16.28
CA PRO A 31 2.80 2.22 15.38
C PRO A 31 3.01 3.72 15.62
N ASP A 32 4.26 4.19 15.58
CA ASP A 32 4.56 5.63 15.68
C ASP A 32 4.15 6.37 14.40
N SER A 33 4.41 5.73 13.27
CA SER A 33 4.09 6.26 11.96
C SER A 33 3.96 5.15 10.93
N VAL A 34 3.18 5.44 9.88
CA VAL A 34 3.02 4.57 8.72
C VAL A 34 3.31 5.40 7.47
N SER A 35 4.15 4.89 6.58
CA SER A 35 4.46 5.55 5.31
C SER A 35 4.29 4.60 4.14
N ILE A 36 4.06 5.15 2.96
CA ILE A 36 3.94 4.39 1.71
C ILE A 36 4.86 5.01 0.65
N SER A 37 5.46 4.16 -0.18
CA SER A 37 6.31 4.52 -1.32
C SER A 37 6.24 3.48 -2.43
N PHE A 38 6.75 3.82 -3.63
CA PHE A 38 7.09 2.82 -4.64
C PHE A 38 8.53 2.38 -4.44
N ARG A 39 8.77 1.06 -4.34
CA ARG A 39 10.09 0.51 -4.11
C ARG A 39 10.94 0.65 -5.37
N ASN A 40 12.12 1.28 -5.24
CA ASN A 40 13.09 1.47 -6.31
C ASN A 40 12.52 2.16 -7.57
N HIS A 41 11.47 2.96 -7.42
CA HIS A 41 10.85 3.67 -8.54
C HIS A 41 10.46 5.09 -8.12
N SER A 42 10.76 6.02 -9.02
CA SER A 42 10.41 7.43 -8.91
C SER A 42 9.87 7.89 -10.26
N GLY A 43 8.87 8.77 -10.25
CA GLY A 43 8.27 9.32 -11.45
C GLY A 43 6.95 8.64 -11.84
N PRO A 44 6.52 8.80 -13.10
CA PRO A 44 5.27 8.23 -13.57
C PRO A 44 5.38 6.71 -13.78
N LEU A 45 4.26 6.04 -13.56
CA LEU A 45 4.07 4.62 -13.85
C LEU A 45 3.81 4.45 -15.36
N LEU A 46 4.16 3.28 -15.91
CA LEU A 46 3.91 2.92 -17.30
C LEU A 46 2.78 1.88 -17.35
N GLU A 47 1.78 2.13 -18.18
CA GLU A 47 0.66 1.19 -18.37
C GLU A 47 1.18 -0.23 -18.71
N GLY A 48 0.55 -1.25 -18.14
CA GLY A 48 0.90 -2.66 -18.36
C GLY A 48 2.14 -3.13 -17.60
N HIS A 49 2.84 -2.23 -16.89
CA HIS A 49 4.02 -2.60 -16.11
C HIS A 49 3.68 -2.95 -14.67
N GLN A 50 4.52 -3.80 -14.09
CA GLN A 50 4.44 -4.19 -12.70
C GLN A 50 5.34 -3.32 -11.82
N TYR A 51 4.78 -2.82 -10.71
CA TYR A 51 5.49 -2.02 -9.72
C TYR A 51 5.31 -2.61 -8.33
N THR A 52 6.23 -2.33 -7.42
CA THR A 52 6.14 -2.78 -6.03
C THR A 52 5.83 -1.60 -5.12
N LEU A 53 4.67 -1.64 -4.47
CA LEU A 53 4.35 -0.76 -3.35
C LEU A 53 5.10 -1.22 -2.11
N GLN A 54 5.52 -0.26 -1.30
CA GLN A 54 6.20 -0.47 -0.03
C GLN A 54 5.47 0.31 1.05
N CYS A 55 5.08 -0.35 2.14
CA CYS A 55 4.50 0.26 3.34
C CYS A 55 5.45 0.02 4.51
N GLU A 56 5.90 1.09 5.15
CA GLU A 56 6.80 1.03 6.30
C GLU A 56 6.03 1.41 7.57
N VAL A 57 6.04 0.53 8.56
CA VAL A 57 5.34 0.69 9.84
C VAL A 57 6.38 0.78 10.95
N HIS A 58 6.44 1.91 11.63
CA HIS A 58 7.51 2.20 12.58
C HIS A 58 7.16 1.82 14.03
N ASN A 59 8.12 1.14 14.69
CA ASN A 59 8.14 0.85 16.13
C ASN A 59 6.83 0.28 16.70
N VAL A 60 6.26 -0.72 16.06
CA VAL A 60 5.02 -1.38 16.49
C VAL A 60 5.34 -2.67 17.26
N ALA A 61 4.52 -3.00 18.25
CA ALA A 61 4.62 -4.25 19.01
C ALA A 61 3.25 -4.76 19.49
N PRO A 62 3.08 -6.09 19.61
CA PRO A 62 3.92 -7.11 18.98
C PRO A 62 3.67 -7.13 17.47
N VAL A 63 4.71 -7.35 16.67
CA VAL A 63 4.59 -7.26 15.21
C VAL A 63 3.87 -8.45 14.59
N GLU A 64 3.86 -9.59 15.28
CA GLU A 64 3.13 -10.80 14.88
C GLU A 64 1.61 -10.55 14.75
N ASN A 65 1.07 -9.61 15.52
CA ASN A 65 -0.35 -9.24 15.50
C ASN A 65 -0.66 -8.10 14.52
N LEU A 66 0.34 -7.65 13.76
CA LEU A 66 0.18 -6.57 12.80
C LEU A 66 -0.35 -7.09 11.47
N ILE A 67 -1.39 -6.44 10.99
CA ILE A 67 -2.00 -6.64 9.69
C ILE A 67 -1.83 -5.35 8.88
N VAL A 68 -1.23 -5.43 7.70
CA VAL A 68 -1.10 -4.29 6.78
C VAL A 68 -1.94 -4.51 5.55
N THR A 69 -2.83 -3.56 5.25
CA THR A 69 -3.67 -3.58 4.04
C THR A 69 -3.23 -2.48 3.08
N PHE A 70 -2.98 -2.83 1.82
CA PHE A 70 -2.73 -1.88 0.75
C PHE A 70 -4.02 -1.50 0.05
N TYR A 71 -4.16 -0.23 -0.29
CA TYR A 71 -5.33 0.31 -0.97
C TYR A 71 -4.95 1.07 -2.24
N ARG A 72 -5.83 0.95 -3.23
CA ARG A 72 -5.89 1.76 -4.44
C ARG A 72 -7.22 2.50 -4.45
N GLY A 73 -7.18 3.81 -4.21
CA GLY A 73 -8.39 4.60 -4.00
C GLY A 73 -9.14 4.10 -2.77
N GLN A 74 -10.30 3.49 -2.97
CA GLN A 74 -11.10 2.85 -1.91
C GLN A 74 -11.02 1.31 -1.96
N THR A 75 -10.32 0.75 -2.96
CA THR A 75 -10.26 -0.69 -3.19
C THR A 75 -9.08 -1.29 -2.45
N ALA A 76 -9.33 -2.29 -1.60
CA ALA A 76 -8.27 -3.08 -0.97
C ALA A 76 -7.59 -3.96 -2.03
N LEU A 77 -6.26 -3.87 -2.12
CA LEU A 77 -5.43 -4.65 -3.05
C LEU A 77 -4.98 -5.96 -2.44
N GLY A 78 -4.65 -5.95 -1.15
CA GLY A 78 -4.13 -7.11 -0.46
C GLY A 78 -3.80 -6.81 0.99
N GLN A 79 -3.85 -7.86 1.80
CA GLN A 79 -3.52 -7.83 3.22
C GLN A 79 -2.29 -8.70 3.46
N LEU A 80 -1.31 -8.16 4.19
CA LEU A 80 -0.07 -8.83 4.55
C LEU A 80 0.08 -8.87 6.07
N GLN A 81 0.79 -9.88 6.54
CA GLN A 81 1.14 -10.07 7.95
C GLN A 81 2.63 -10.35 8.05
N SER A 82 3.19 -10.04 9.22
CA SER A 82 4.58 -10.31 9.52
C SER A 82 4.77 -11.78 9.91
N ASN A 83 5.92 -12.34 9.55
CA ASN A 83 6.41 -13.62 10.12
C ASN A 83 7.37 -13.39 11.30
N ASN A 84 7.62 -12.14 11.67
CA ASN A 84 8.48 -11.77 12.77
C ASN A 84 7.74 -11.99 14.09
N THR A 85 8.39 -12.68 15.02
CA THR A 85 7.86 -13.03 16.34
C THR A 85 8.47 -12.17 17.46
N GLU A 86 9.18 -11.10 17.10
CA GLU A 86 9.74 -10.16 18.08
C GLU A 86 8.62 -9.47 18.88
N LYS A 87 8.74 -9.55 20.21
CA LYS A 87 7.80 -8.94 21.15
C LYS A 87 8.09 -7.46 21.36
N LYS A 88 9.33 -7.03 21.11
CA LYS A 88 9.75 -5.63 21.22
C LYS A 88 9.27 -4.79 20.03
N PRO A 89 9.16 -3.46 20.19
CA PRO A 89 8.88 -2.55 19.09
C PRO A 89 9.88 -2.70 17.97
N VAL A 90 9.39 -2.97 16.77
CA VAL A 90 10.19 -3.10 15.57
C VAL A 90 9.60 -2.25 14.45
N THR A 91 10.47 -1.76 13.57
CA THR A 91 10.07 -1.16 12.30
C THR A 91 10.09 -2.25 11.24
N GLU A 92 8.97 -2.46 10.55
CA GLU A 92 8.85 -3.48 9.52
C GLU A 92 8.30 -2.92 8.21
N ILE A 93 8.76 -3.50 7.11
CA ILE A 93 8.46 -3.09 5.75
C ILE A 93 7.68 -4.20 5.05
N PHE A 94 6.49 -3.85 4.57
CA PHE A 94 5.62 -4.72 3.79
C PHE A 94 5.65 -4.30 2.32
N THR A 95 5.60 -5.25 1.41
CA THR A 95 5.64 -4.96 -0.03
C THR A 95 4.56 -5.71 -0.79
N LEU A 96 3.89 -5.04 -1.73
CA LEU A 96 2.88 -5.64 -2.59
C LEU A 96 3.14 -5.24 -4.05
N SER A 97 3.22 -6.24 -4.94
CA SER A 97 3.33 -5.97 -6.37
C SER A 97 1.97 -5.69 -7.00
N ILE A 98 1.90 -4.67 -7.85
CA ILE A 98 0.70 -4.24 -8.57
C ILE A 98 0.99 -4.20 -10.06
N ASN A 99 -0.03 -4.51 -10.86
CA ASN A 99 0.00 -4.27 -12.31
C ASN A 99 -0.75 -2.97 -12.57
N THR A 100 -0.13 -2.07 -13.32
CA THR A 100 -0.69 -0.75 -13.58
C THR A 100 -1.55 -0.74 -14.83
N SER A 101 -2.66 -0.01 -14.77
CA SER A 101 -3.55 0.22 -15.90
C SER A 101 -3.87 1.70 -16.05
N LYS A 102 -4.39 2.11 -17.22
CA LYS A 102 -4.79 3.50 -17.46
C LYS A 102 -5.80 4.03 -16.44
N GLU A 103 -6.63 3.16 -15.86
CA GLU A 103 -7.62 3.52 -14.84
C GLU A 103 -6.97 3.90 -13.50
N ASP A 104 -5.69 3.58 -13.31
CA ASP A 104 -4.93 3.96 -12.12
C ASP A 104 -4.42 5.41 -12.20
N ASP A 105 -4.55 6.09 -13.35
CA ASP A 105 -4.12 7.47 -13.50
C ASP A 105 -4.90 8.40 -12.56
N GLY A 106 -4.17 9.22 -11.80
CA GLY A 106 -4.74 10.13 -10.80
C GLY A 106 -5.26 9.45 -9.52
N VAL A 107 -5.23 8.12 -9.42
CA VAL A 107 -5.66 7.35 -8.24
C VAL A 107 -4.63 7.45 -7.12
N GLN A 108 -5.10 7.41 -5.87
CA GLN A 108 -4.25 7.46 -4.68
C GLN A 108 -3.97 6.07 -4.10
N TYR A 109 -2.70 5.76 -3.89
CA TYR A 109 -2.24 4.58 -3.17
C TYR A 109 -1.96 4.94 -1.71
N TRP A 110 -2.39 4.08 -0.79
CA TRP A 110 -2.15 4.23 0.64
C TRP A 110 -2.17 2.87 1.34
N CYS A 111 -1.61 2.80 2.54
CA CYS A 111 -1.66 1.58 3.35
C CYS A 111 -2.21 1.86 4.74
N GLU A 112 -2.74 0.83 5.36
CA GLU A 112 -3.30 0.84 6.69
C GLU A 112 -2.66 -0.26 7.53
N ALA A 113 -2.15 0.10 8.70
CA ALA A 113 -1.62 -0.83 9.69
C ALA A 113 -2.65 -1.01 10.80
N LYS A 114 -3.08 -2.26 11.01
CA LYS A 114 -4.05 -2.66 12.03
C LYS A 114 -3.37 -3.62 13.01
N LEU A 115 -3.34 -3.26 14.28
CA LEU A 115 -2.82 -4.11 15.35
C LEU A 115 -3.97 -4.89 16.00
N GLN A 116 -3.99 -6.21 15.83
CA GLN A 116 -5.09 -7.08 16.25
C GLN A 116 -4.70 -7.95 17.44
N LEU A 117 -5.00 -7.49 18.65
CA LEU A 117 -4.64 -8.13 19.92
C LEU A 117 -5.68 -9.13 20.44
N GLY A 118 -6.70 -9.45 19.63
CA GLY A 118 -7.80 -10.34 20.03
C GLY A 118 -8.88 -9.66 20.89
N PRO A 119 -9.80 -10.44 21.49
CA PRO A 119 -10.93 -9.92 22.25
C PRO A 119 -10.52 -9.24 23.57
N GLU A 120 -9.41 -9.68 24.17
CA GLU A 120 -8.86 -9.11 25.41
C GLU A 120 -8.13 -7.77 25.18
N GLY A 121 -7.90 -7.40 23.91
CA GLY A 121 -7.27 -6.14 23.53
C GLY A 121 -8.24 -4.96 23.48
N PRO A 122 -7.74 -3.73 23.21
CA PRO A 122 -8.57 -2.55 23.03
C PRO A 122 -9.60 -2.74 21.90
N GLN A 123 -10.83 -2.28 22.14
CA GLN A 123 -11.91 -2.26 21.15
C GLN A 123 -12.36 -0.81 20.89
N PRO A 124 -12.41 -0.35 19.63
CA PRO A 124 -12.05 -1.09 18.41
C PRO A 124 -10.52 -1.33 18.30
N PRO A 125 -10.08 -2.26 17.43
CA PRO A 125 -8.65 -2.50 17.18
C PRO A 125 -7.92 -1.22 16.79
N ILE A 126 -6.64 -1.14 17.13
CA ILE A 126 -5.82 0.03 16.82
C ILE A 126 -5.49 0.03 15.33
N VAL A 127 -5.80 1.14 14.67
CA VAL A 127 -5.61 1.31 13.23
C VAL A 127 -4.89 2.64 12.98
N LEU A 128 -3.85 2.60 12.14
CA LEU A 128 -3.15 3.79 11.68
C LEU A 128 -2.93 3.71 10.16
N SER A 129 -3.38 4.72 9.43
CA SER A 129 -3.14 4.83 7.98
C SER A 129 -1.84 5.55 7.69
N SER A 130 -1.32 5.37 6.47
CA SER A 130 -0.15 6.10 6.01
C SER A 130 -0.35 7.60 6.09
N HIS A 131 0.65 8.33 6.60
CA HIS A 131 0.56 9.80 6.76
C HIS A 131 0.35 10.53 5.44
N GLN A 132 0.85 9.96 4.35
CA GLN A 132 0.67 10.45 2.99
C GLN A 132 0.00 9.39 2.11
N ARG A 133 -0.59 9.84 1.01
CA ARG A 133 -1.10 9.00 -0.06
C ARG A 133 -0.40 9.37 -1.36
N ILE A 134 0.03 8.39 -2.13
CA ILE A 134 0.77 8.63 -3.38
C ILE A 134 -0.24 8.71 -4.50
N ARG A 135 -0.28 9.85 -5.21
CA ARG A 135 -1.06 9.95 -6.43
C ARG A 135 -0.27 9.38 -7.59
N ALA A 136 -0.82 8.40 -8.29
CA ALA A 136 -0.20 7.84 -9.47
C ALA A 136 -0.42 8.75 -10.70
N THR A 137 0.58 8.77 -11.56
CA THR A 137 0.49 9.28 -12.93
C THR A 137 0.87 8.13 -13.83
N VAL A 138 -0.04 7.70 -14.71
CA VAL A 138 0.18 6.54 -15.59
C VAL A 138 0.34 7.03 -17.02
N LEU A 139 1.46 6.70 -17.64
CA LEU A 139 1.73 6.97 -19.04
C LEU A 139 1.49 5.71 -19.85
N CYS A 140 0.78 5.83 -20.96
CA CYS A 140 0.68 4.75 -21.94
C CYS A 140 2.06 4.52 -22.56
N GLU A 141 2.49 3.26 -22.63
CA GLU A 141 3.65 2.91 -23.44
C GLU A 141 3.25 3.08 -24.91
N SER A 142 3.66 4.19 -25.52
CA SER A 142 3.51 4.36 -26.96
C SER A 142 4.41 3.32 -27.61
N ASP A 143 3.82 2.28 -28.17
CA ASP A 143 4.48 1.27 -28.97
C ASP A 143 5.42 1.98 -29.96
N SER A 144 6.73 1.82 -29.79
CA SER A 144 7.77 2.51 -30.56
C SER A 144 7.86 2.01 -32.02
N LYS A 145 6.74 1.55 -32.59
CA LYS A 145 6.66 0.97 -33.93
C LYS A 145 5.83 1.74 -34.94
N GLN A 146 5.23 2.89 -34.61
CA GLN A 146 4.78 3.80 -35.68
C GLN A 146 4.69 5.26 -35.21
N THR A 147 5.79 5.99 -35.41
CA THR A 147 5.80 7.45 -35.41
C THR A 147 5.01 7.93 -36.64
N HIS A 148 3.69 8.03 -36.55
CA HIS A 148 2.97 8.98 -37.39
C HIS A 148 3.11 10.36 -36.75
N THR A 149 4.23 11.02 -37.07
CA THR A 149 4.45 12.42 -36.71
C THR A 149 3.48 13.27 -37.54
N SER A 150 2.28 13.55 -37.04
CA SER A 150 1.52 14.68 -37.58
C SER A 150 2.10 15.96 -36.96
N VAL A 151 3.04 16.57 -37.68
CA VAL A 151 3.56 17.90 -37.35
C VAL A 151 2.43 18.89 -37.63
N PHE A 152 1.71 19.31 -36.59
CA PHE A 152 0.99 20.59 -36.62
C PHE A 152 1.88 21.62 -35.92
N SER A 153 2.14 22.72 -36.62
CA SER A 153 3.17 23.71 -36.31
C SER A 153 3.18 24.21 -34.86
N GLN A 154 4.41 24.33 -34.33
CA GLN A 154 4.90 24.98 -33.10
C GLN A 154 4.43 24.40 -31.74
N GLU A 155 5.33 23.62 -31.14
CA GLU A 155 5.49 23.28 -29.71
C GLU A 155 4.31 22.72 -28.90
N VAL A 156 3.40 21.96 -29.52
CA VAL A 156 2.45 21.11 -28.77
C VAL A 156 2.67 19.65 -29.13
N LYS A 157 3.34 18.90 -28.24
CA LYS A 157 3.55 17.45 -28.41
C LYS A 157 2.29 16.71 -27.94
N LEU A 158 1.38 16.45 -28.86
CA LEU A 158 0.11 15.77 -28.59
C LEU A 158 0.33 14.24 -28.57
N PHE A 159 0.15 13.61 -27.41
CA PHE A 159 0.12 12.15 -27.27
C PHE A 159 -1.32 11.67 -27.38
N ILE A 160 -1.65 11.01 -28.50
CA ILE A 160 -2.98 10.46 -28.76
C ILE A 160 -2.95 8.97 -28.46
N CYS A 161 -3.76 8.52 -27.51
CA CYS A 161 -4.00 7.10 -27.27
C CYS A 161 -5.07 6.61 -28.26
N MET A 162 -4.68 5.81 -29.25
CA MET A 162 -5.64 5.13 -30.12
C MET A 162 -5.84 3.69 -29.65
N THR A 163 -7.04 3.35 -29.19
CA THR A 163 -7.45 1.96 -29.01
C THR A 163 -7.94 1.41 -30.36
N PRO A 164 -7.44 0.29 -30.88
CA PRO A 164 -8.01 -0.34 -32.06
C PRO A 164 -9.38 -0.93 -31.71
N SER A 165 -10.45 -0.36 -32.27
CA SER A 165 -11.80 -0.95 -32.19
C SER A 165 -11.94 -2.03 -33.26
N THR A 166 -11.97 -3.29 -32.85
CA THR A 166 -12.43 -4.41 -33.69
C THR A 166 -13.95 -4.38 -33.80
N SER A 167 -14.49 -3.44 -34.57
CA SER A 167 -15.91 -3.46 -34.94
C SER A 167 -16.06 -3.23 -36.43
N SER A 168 -16.69 -4.20 -37.10
CA SER A 168 -17.06 -4.21 -38.52
C SER A 168 -18.17 -3.20 -38.89
N THR A 169 -18.15 -2.00 -38.32
CA THR A 169 -19.17 -0.96 -38.54
C THR A 169 -18.54 0.34 -39.06
N PRO A 170 -19.11 0.99 -40.08
CA PRO A 170 -18.47 2.06 -40.86
C PRO A 170 -18.50 3.45 -40.19
N THR A 171 -18.45 3.55 -38.86
CA THR A 171 -18.35 4.83 -38.14
C THR A 171 -17.39 4.70 -36.96
N PRO A 172 -16.14 5.20 -37.08
CA PRO A 172 -15.22 5.24 -35.94
C PRO A 172 -15.69 6.31 -34.95
N SER A 173 -16.01 5.90 -33.72
CA SER A 173 -16.19 6.84 -32.60
C SER A 173 -14.83 7.06 -31.94
N PHE A 174 -14.30 8.28 -32.04
CA PHE A 174 -13.04 8.65 -31.40
C PHE A 174 -13.31 9.24 -30.01
N SER A 175 -12.76 8.65 -28.97
CA SER A 175 -12.70 9.26 -27.63
C SER A 175 -11.37 10.00 -27.49
N MET A 176 -11.39 11.30 -27.76
CA MET A 176 -10.21 12.18 -27.64
C MET A 176 -9.99 12.53 -26.17
N CYS A 177 -8.91 12.03 -25.56
CA CYS A 177 -8.46 12.51 -24.26
C CYS A 177 -7.42 13.62 -24.48
N PHE A 178 -7.83 14.87 -24.32
CA PHE A 178 -6.96 16.03 -24.50
C PHE A 178 -6.27 16.34 -23.16
N MET A 179 -5.00 15.93 -22.99
CA MET A 179 -4.20 16.34 -21.84
C MET A 179 -3.44 17.63 -22.17
N PHE A 180 -4.00 18.78 -21.78
CA PHE A 180 -3.31 20.07 -21.86
C PHE A 180 -2.23 20.18 -20.78
N LEU A 181 -0.96 20.05 -21.14
CA LEU A 181 0.16 20.50 -20.32
C LEU A 181 0.48 21.95 -20.70
N LEU A 182 0.01 22.91 -19.89
CA LEU A 182 0.43 24.30 -19.96
C LEU A 182 1.86 24.43 -19.41
N PHE A 183 2.85 24.57 -20.29
CA PHE A 183 4.14 25.13 -19.90
C PHE A 183 4.01 26.66 -19.92
N SER A 184 3.92 27.25 -18.73
CA SER A 184 4.11 28.69 -18.54
C SER A 184 5.59 29.01 -18.72
N LEU A 185 5.97 29.67 -19.82
CA LEU A 185 7.28 30.30 -19.95
C LEU A 185 7.33 31.59 -19.09
N VAL A 186 8.35 31.71 -18.25
CA VAL A 186 8.95 32.99 -17.86
C VAL A 186 10.31 33.06 -18.53
#